data_AF-A0A1H8WK02-F1
#
_entry.id   AF-A0A1H8WK02-F1
#
_cell.length_a   1.000
_cell.length_b   1.000
_cell.length_c   1.000
_cell.angle_alpha   90.00
_cell.angle_beta   90.00
_cell.angle_gamma   90.00
#
_symmetry.space_group_name_H-M   'P 1'
#
loop_
_entity.id
_entity.type
_entity.pdbx_description
1 polymer ?
#
loop_
_entity_poly.entity_id
_entity_poly.type
_entity_poly.pdbx_seq_one_letter_code
_entity_poly.pdbx_strand_id
1 'polypeptide(L)'
;MSDSIVVQFETLEGLADELAALSAELASEADLCRSAVYTFGTAADGEVAGAAAQLGTGWAELVALLAEGTDAVAGSLRAAVRSYRLQEAQLSDRHLYVLGGVAAP
;
A
#
# COMPACT_ATOMS: atom_id res chain seq x y z
N MET A 1 30.07 6.55 -16.31
CA MET A 1 29.68 7.33 -15.12
C MET A 1 28.53 6.58 -14.49
N SER A 2 28.75 5.95 -13.33
CA SER A 2 27.68 5.30 -12.58
C SER A 2 26.91 6.39 -11.86
N ASP A 3 25.65 6.60 -12.24
CA ASP A 3 24.79 7.51 -11.50
C ASP A 3 24.61 6.93 -10.10
N SER A 4 25.05 7.68 -9.10
CA SER A 4 24.94 7.29 -7.71
C SER A 4 23.46 7.31 -7.36
N ILE A 5 22.80 6.15 -7.38
CA ILE A 5 21.42 6.03 -6.88
C ILE A 5 21.47 6.25 -5.37
N VAL A 6 21.28 7.49 -4.94
CA VAL A 6 21.05 7.83 -3.55
C VAL A 6 19.63 7.43 -3.22
N VAL A 7 19.45 6.19 -2.78
CA VAL A 7 18.14 5.71 -2.33
C VAL A 7 17.80 6.42 -1.02
N GLN A 8 16.79 7.31 -1.06
CA GLN A 8 16.27 7.97 0.13
C GLN A 8 15.28 7.02 0.82
N PHE A 9 15.81 6.10 1.62
CA PHE A 9 14.99 5.07 2.29
C PHE A 9 13.91 5.66 3.19
N GLU A 10 14.19 6.78 3.88
CA GLU A 10 13.18 7.47 4.70
C GLU A 10 12.04 8.03 3.85
N THR A 11 12.33 8.57 2.67
CA THR A 11 11.31 9.04 1.73
C THR A 11 10.46 7.89 1.20
N LEU A 12 11.06 6.72 0.94
CA LEU A 12 10.33 5.52 0.52
C LEU A 12 9.45 4.96 1.64
N GLU A 13 9.92 5.01 2.90
CA GLU A 13 9.13 4.64 4.07
C GLU A 13 7.97 5.62 4.28
N GLY A 14 8.22 6.92 4.17
CA GLY A 14 7.18 7.95 4.23
C GLY A 14 6.13 7.81 3.13
N LEU A 15 6.54 7.56 1.89
CA LEU A 15 5.61 7.28 0.78
C LEU A 15 4.79 6.02 1.05
N ALA A 16 5.39 4.97 1.60
CA ALA A 16 4.66 3.76 1.96
C ALA A 16 3.63 4.02 3.07
N ASP A 17 3.93 4.90 4.02
CA ASP A 17 2.99 5.30 5.07
C ASP A 17 1.84 6.15 4.50
N GLU A 18 2.12 7.08 3.60
CA GLU A 18 1.10 7.86 2.89
C GLU A 18 0.17 6.96 2.06
N LEU A 19 0.72 6.00 1.33
CA LEU A 19 -0.07 5.03 0.56
C LEU A 19 -0.91 4.12 1.47
N ALA A 20 -0.37 3.68 2.60
CA ALA A 20 -1.13 2.89 3.57
C ALA A 20 -2.29 3.71 4.16
N ALA A 21 -2.06 4.99 4.49
CA ALA A 21 -3.10 5.89 4.96
C ALA A 21 -4.20 6.10 3.89
N LEU A 22 -3.79 6.36 2.63
CA LEU A 22 -4.73 6.48 1.51
C LEU A 22 -5.54 5.20 1.31
N SER A 23 -4.93 4.02 1.45
CA SER A 23 -5.65 2.75 1.35
C SER A 23 -6.74 2.63 2.41
N ALA A 24 -6.48 3.09 3.64
CA ALA A 24 -7.43 3.04 4.74
C ALA A 24 -8.59 4.04 4.51
N GLU A 25 -8.30 5.24 4.00
CA GLU A 25 -9.31 6.22 3.61
C GLU A 25 -10.23 5.67 2.51
N LEU A 26 -9.65 5.06 1.46
CA LEU A 26 -10.42 4.44 0.37
C LEU A 26 -11.27 3.27 0.87
N ALA A 27 -10.72 2.41 1.74
CA ALA A 27 -11.49 1.30 2.33
C ALA A 27 -12.70 1.83 3.13
N SER A 28 -12.50 2.89 3.90
CA SER A 28 -13.58 3.55 4.65
C SER A 28 -14.63 4.15 3.70
N GLU A 29 -14.22 4.78 2.61
CA GLU A 29 -15.15 5.32 1.59
C GLU A 29 -15.95 4.20 0.92
N ALA A 30 -15.33 3.05 0.63
CA ALA A 30 -16.04 1.88 0.11
C ALA A 30 -17.10 1.36 1.09
N ASP A 31 -16.80 1.35 2.40
CA ASP A 31 -17.76 0.99 3.45
C ASP A 31 -18.93 1.98 3.50
N LEU A 32 -18.66 3.28 3.42
CA LEU A 32 -19.68 4.33 3.38
C LEU A 32 -20.57 4.18 2.14
N CYS A 33 -20.00 3.93 0.97
CA CYS A 33 -20.75 3.67 -0.25
C CYS A 33 -21.67 2.47 -0.11
N ARG A 34 -21.20 1.35 0.46
CA ARG A 34 -22.03 0.16 0.72
C ARG A 34 -23.19 0.48 1.67
N SER A 35 -22.92 1.24 2.72
CA SER A 35 -23.95 1.67 3.68
C SER A 35 -25.00 2.58 3.04
N ALA A 36 -24.57 3.53 2.20
CA ALA A 36 -25.45 4.43 1.47
C ALA A 36 -26.34 3.67 0.48
N VAL A 37 -25.77 2.72 -0.26
CA VAL A 37 -26.52 1.85 -1.19
C VAL A 37 -27.58 1.03 -0.44
N TYR A 38 -27.21 0.43 0.68
CA TYR A 38 -28.15 -0.32 1.51
C TYR A 38 -29.30 0.57 2.00
N THR A 39 -28.97 1.73 2.57
CA THR A 39 -29.96 2.67 3.09
C THR A 39 -30.90 3.16 1.99
N PHE A 40 -30.34 3.53 0.83
CA PHE A 40 -31.11 3.97 -0.33
C PHE A 40 -32.03 2.86 -0.85
N GLY A 41 -31.53 1.63 -0.97
CA GLY A 41 -32.31 0.48 -1.40
C GLY A 41 -33.47 0.14 -0.47
N THR A 42 -33.37 0.44 0.83
CA THR A 42 -34.48 0.29 1.78
C THR A 42 -35.52 1.42 1.73
N ALA A 43 -35.14 2.58 1.18
CA ALA A 43 -35.97 3.79 1.18
C ALA A 43 -36.63 4.09 -0.17
N ALA A 44 -36.10 3.55 -1.27
CA ALA A 44 -36.55 3.81 -2.63
C ALA A 44 -37.13 2.54 -3.27
N ASP A 45 -38.30 2.67 -3.89
CA ASP A 45 -38.95 1.61 -4.66
C ASP A 45 -38.78 1.81 -6.18
N GLY A 46 -38.82 0.71 -6.93
CA GLY A 46 -38.89 0.70 -8.39
C GLY A 46 -37.55 0.51 -9.12
N GLU A 47 -37.61 0.49 -10.45
CA GLU A 47 -36.46 0.17 -11.32
C GLU A 47 -35.27 1.12 -11.16
N VAL A 48 -35.54 2.40 -10.90
CA VAL A 48 -34.49 3.41 -10.66
C VAL A 48 -33.71 3.08 -9.38
N ALA A 49 -34.39 2.59 -8.34
CA ALA A 49 -33.75 2.16 -7.11
C ALA A 49 -32.85 0.93 -7.34
N GLY A 50 -33.32 -0.03 -8.13
CA GLY A 50 -32.53 -1.20 -8.52
C GLY A 50 -31.26 -0.83 -9.32
N ALA A 51 -31.39 0.06 -10.31
CA ALA A 51 -30.25 0.51 -11.11
C ALA A 51 -29.23 1.29 -10.28
N ALA A 52 -29.69 2.20 -9.41
CA ALA A 52 -28.83 2.96 -8.52
C ALA A 52 -28.09 2.07 -7.52
N ALA A 53 -28.76 1.05 -6.96
CA ALA A 53 -28.13 0.09 -6.06
C ALA A 53 -27.04 -0.73 -6.75
N GLN A 54 -27.28 -1.15 -7.99
CA GLN A 54 -26.31 -1.91 -8.79
C GLN A 54 -25.07 -1.06 -9.11
N LEU A 55 -25.28 0.18 -9.57
CA LEU A 55 -24.21 1.15 -9.82
C LEU A 55 -23.41 1.46 -8.55
N GLY A 56 -24.08 1.71 -7.43
CA GLY A 56 -23.41 2.02 -6.18
C GLY A 56 -22.63 0.84 -5.60
N THR A 57 -23.14 -0.38 -5.77
CA THR A 57 -22.41 -1.61 -5.38
C THR A 57 -21.14 -1.76 -6.21
N GLY A 58 -21.24 -1.64 -7.53
CA GLY A 58 -20.08 -1.70 -8.42
C GLY A 58 -19.06 -0.60 -8.15
N TRP A 59 -19.51 0.61 -7.80
CA TRP A 59 -18.62 1.69 -7.36
C TRP A 59 -17.88 1.35 -6.07
N ALA A 60 -18.58 0.84 -5.06
CA ALA A 60 -17.96 0.47 -3.80
C ALA A 60 -16.92 -0.66 -3.97
N GLU A 61 -17.17 -1.61 -4.86
CA GLU A 61 -16.22 -2.66 -5.23
C GLU A 61 -14.97 -2.10 -5.91
N LEU A 62 -15.12 -1.15 -6.84
CA LEU A 62 -13.98 -0.48 -7.48
C LEU A 62 -13.13 0.30 -6.49
N VAL A 63 -13.75 1.02 -5.55
CA VAL A 63 -13.02 1.75 -4.50
C VAL A 63 -12.29 0.77 -3.57
N ALA A 64 -12.91 -0.36 -3.21
CA ALA A 64 -12.25 -1.39 -2.42
C ALA A 64 -11.04 -2.00 -3.13
N LEU A 65 -11.16 -2.31 -4.43
CA LEU A 65 -10.02 -2.79 -5.24
C LEU A 65 -8.89 -1.76 -5.31
N LEU A 66 -9.21 -0.47 -5.40
CA LEU A 66 -8.21 0.59 -5.37
C LEU A 66 -7.50 0.68 -4.01
N ALA A 67 -8.24 0.52 -2.92
CA ALA A 67 -7.69 0.45 -1.58
C ALA A 67 -6.68 -0.71 -1.46
N GLU A 68 -7.09 -1.92 -1.84
CA GLU A 68 -6.24 -3.12 -1.83
C GLU A 68 -4.97 -2.95 -2.67
N GLY A 69 -5.11 -2.40 -3.89
CA GLY A 69 -3.98 -2.14 -4.76
C GLY A 69 -3.00 -1.12 -4.16
N THR A 70 -3.52 -0.08 -3.50
CA THR A 70 -2.70 0.94 -2.84
C THR A 70 -1.92 0.36 -1.65
N ASP A 71 -2.57 -0.46 -0.82
CA ASP A 71 -1.91 -1.14 0.30
C ASP A 71 -0.85 -2.15 -0.18
N ALA A 72 -1.13 -2.89 -1.26
CA ALA A 72 -0.16 -3.81 -1.85
C ALA A 72 1.12 -3.09 -2.34
N VAL A 73 0.99 -1.88 -2.91
CA VAL A 73 2.14 -1.05 -3.29
C VAL A 73 2.90 -0.57 -2.05
N ALA A 74 2.20 -0.09 -1.01
CA ALA A 74 2.81 0.30 0.25
C ALA A 74 3.62 -0.86 0.88
N GLY A 75 3.03 -2.06 0.94
CA GLY A 75 3.68 -3.27 1.42
C GLY A 75 4.93 -3.64 0.60
N SER A 76 4.84 -3.52 -0.73
CA SER A 76 5.97 -3.78 -1.63
C SER A 76 7.14 -2.81 -1.41
N LEU A 77 6.85 -1.52 -1.20
CA LEU A 77 7.87 -0.52 -0.87
C LEU A 77 8.56 -0.84 0.45
N ARG A 78 7.80 -1.15 1.52
CA ARG A 78 8.36 -1.54 2.81
C ARG A 78 9.23 -2.79 2.71
N ALA A 79 8.79 -3.79 1.95
CA ALA A 79 9.56 -5.02 1.72
C ALA A 79 10.88 -4.73 0.98
N ALA A 80 10.85 -3.86 -0.03
CA ALA A 80 12.03 -3.45 -0.76
C ALA A 80 13.04 -2.74 0.15
N VAL A 81 12.60 -1.73 0.91
CA VAL A 81 13.47 -0.99 1.86
C VAL A 81 14.10 -1.95 2.89
N ARG A 82 13.31 -2.87 3.45
CA ARG A 82 13.81 -3.88 4.39
C ARG A 82 14.88 -4.77 3.75
N SER A 83 14.64 -5.24 2.53
CA SER A 83 15.60 -6.07 1.78
C SER A 83 16.92 -5.32 1.56
N TYR A 84 16.84 -4.05 1.17
CA TYR A 84 18.04 -3.22 0.98
C TYR A 84 18.82 -3.02 2.28
N ARG A 85 18.14 -2.67 3.39
CA ARG A 85 18.81 -2.49 4.70
C ARG A 85 19.48 -3.78 5.18
N LEU A 86 18.87 -4.94 4.92
CA LEU A 86 19.44 -6.23 5.30
C LEU A 86 20.68 -6.59 4.46
N GLN A 87 20.66 -6.30 3.15
CA GLN A 87 21.82 -6.47 2.29
C GLN A 87 22.97 -5.53 2.68
N GLU A 88 22.66 -4.27 3.02
CA GLU A 88 23.64 -3.29 3.48
C GLU A 88 24.32 -3.74 4.78
N ALA A 89 23.55 -4.26 5.74
CA ALA A 89 24.09 -4.80 6.98
C ALA A 89 25.04 -5.98 6.73
N GLN A 90 24.67 -6.91 5.85
CA GLN A 90 25.52 -8.05 5.48
C GLN A 90 26.83 -7.64 4.79
N LEU A 91 26.79 -6.61 3.95
CA LEU A 91 27.97 -6.06 3.29
C LEU A 91 28.87 -5.33 4.28
N SER A 92 28.30 -4.51 5.16
CA SER A 92 29.03 -3.82 6.23
C SER A 92 29.70 -4.80 7.18
N ASP A 93 29.01 -5.84 7.65
CA ASP A 93 29.56 -6.88 8.51
C ASP A 93 30.77 -7.56 7.85
N ARG A 94 30.64 -7.95 6.58
CA ARG A 94 31.74 -8.56 5.83
C ARG A 94 32.94 -7.63 5.72
N HIS A 95 32.72 -6.34 5.48
CA HIS A 95 33.80 -5.37 5.38
C HIS A 95 34.52 -5.18 6.72
N LEU A 96 33.78 -5.17 7.83
CA LEU A 96 34.36 -5.13 9.19
C LEU A 96 35.18 -6.39 9.49
N TYR A 97 34.72 -7.58 9.11
CA TYR A 97 35.50 -8.82 9.24
C TYR A 97 36.83 -8.75 8.46
N VAL A 98 36.78 -8.29 7.20
CA VAL A 98 37.97 -8.12 6.35
C VAL A 98 38.96 -7.12 6.97
N LEU A 99 38.49 -5.98 7.46
CA LEU A 99 39.34 -4.98 8.13
C LEU A 99 39.90 -5.47 9.48
N GLY A 100 39.17 -6.32 10.18
CA GLY A 100 39.59 -6.94 11.44
C GLY A 100 40.57 -8.11 11.29
N GLY A 101 40.87 -8.55 10.06
CA GLY A 101 41.76 -9.70 9.81
C GLY A 101 41.18 -11.05 10.26
N VAL A 102 39.87 -11.12 10.51
CA VAL A 102 39.16 -12.32 10.93
C VAL A 102 38.44 -12.90 9.71
N ALA A 103 38.53 -14.22 9.49
CA ALA A 103 37.78 -14.87 8.43
C ALA A 103 36.28 -14.68 8.66
N ALA A 104 35.56 -14.16 7.65
CA ALA A 104 34.11 -14.02 7.71
C ALA A 104 33.45 -15.40 7.94
N PRO A 105 32.40 -15.48 8.76
CA PRO A 105 31.67 -16.73 9.00
C PRO A 105 30.94 -17.25 7.74
#